data_AF-A0A971R821-F1
#
_entry.id   AF-A0A971R821-F1
#
_cell.length_a   1.000
_cell.length_b   1.000
_cell.length_c   1.000
_cell.angle_alpha   90.00
_cell.angle_beta   90.00
_cell.angle_gamma   90.00
#
_symmetry.space_group_name_H-M   'P 1'
#
loop_
_entity.id
_entity.type
_entity.pdbx_description
1 polymer ?
#
loop_
_entity_poly.entity_id
_entity_poly.type
_entity_poly.pdbx_seq_one_letter_code
_entity_poly.pdbx_strand_id
1 'polypeptide(L)'
;MTEAYTALQSLAQVFAHRTRLRILDILARDEACVCHLTNILGEAQAHVSQHLRVLRDNGLVVDRRHGVMVYYRLSDARATAVISLLKDLRRAAGAEDVYPAVPPLPVAGCPCPHCAAASTSTARECC
;
A
#
# COMPACT_ATOMS: atom_id res chain seq x y z
N MET A 1 -19.67 7.00 26.06
CA MET A 1 -20.35 7.03 24.73
C MET A 1 -19.53 7.75 23.65
N THR A 2 -18.79 8.83 23.96
CA THR A 2 -17.93 9.54 23.00
C THR A 2 -16.61 8.82 22.68
N GLU A 3 -16.10 7.99 23.59
CA GLU A 3 -14.82 7.27 23.44
C GLU A 3 -14.75 6.39 22.17
N ALA A 4 -15.85 5.71 21.82
CA ALA A 4 -15.92 4.90 20.60
C ALA A 4 -15.82 5.74 19.32
N TYR A 5 -16.46 6.92 19.29
CA TYR A 5 -16.37 7.85 18.16
C TYR A 5 -14.99 8.51 18.06
N THR A 6 -14.34 8.79 19.21
CA THR A 6 -12.95 9.25 19.22
C THR A 6 -12.01 8.21 18.62
N ALA A 7 -12.13 6.94 19.01
CA ALA A 7 -11.32 5.87 18.44
C ALA A 7 -11.56 5.72 16.92
N LEU A 8 -12.82 5.80 16.47
CA LEU A 8 -13.16 5.79 15.05
C LEU A 8 -12.57 6.98 14.29
N GLN A 9 -12.63 8.20 14.87
CA GLN A 9 -12.03 9.40 14.30
C GLN A 9 -10.51 9.23 14.15
N SER A 10 -9.82 8.73 15.18
CA SER A 10 -8.38 8.48 15.13
C SER A 10 -8.02 7.50 14.02
N LEU A 11 -8.79 6.41 13.85
CA LEU A 11 -8.60 5.49 12.74
C LEU A 11 -8.84 6.16 11.39
N ALA A 12 -9.91 6.94 11.24
CA ALA A 12 -10.22 7.66 10.00
C ALA A 12 -9.11 8.64 9.60
N GLN A 13 -8.47 9.30 10.57
CA GLN A 13 -7.31 10.17 10.33
C GLN A 13 -6.11 9.43 9.71
N VAL A 14 -5.97 8.12 9.97
CA VAL A 14 -4.95 7.29 9.31
C VAL A 14 -5.24 7.18 7.81
N PHE A 15 -6.50 7.05 7.40
CA PHE A 15 -6.87 7.03 5.98
C PHE A 15 -6.84 8.43 5.32
N ALA A 16 -6.94 9.52 6.09
CA ALA A 16 -6.96 10.89 5.60
C ALA A 16 -5.58 11.44 5.15
N HIS A 17 -4.79 10.65 4.40
CA HIS A 17 -3.51 11.09 3.86
C HIS A 17 -3.19 10.45 2.52
N ARG A 18 -2.86 11.28 1.52
CA ARG A 18 -2.60 10.87 0.13
C ARG A 18 -1.61 9.71 0.02
N THR A 19 -0.43 9.83 0.62
CA THR A 19 0.63 8.81 0.50
C THR A 19 0.24 7.49 1.17
N ARG A 20 -0.48 7.53 2.30
CA ARG A 20 -0.94 6.32 2.99
C ARG A 20 -1.99 5.59 2.17
N LEU A 21 -2.93 6.30 1.57
CA LEU A 21 -3.90 5.72 0.64
C LEU A 21 -3.21 5.07 -0.56
N ARG A 22 -2.19 5.73 -1.14
CA ARG A 22 -1.39 5.16 -2.24
C ARG A 22 -0.65 3.89 -1.81
N ILE A 23 0.01 3.89 -0.64
CA ILE A 23 0.70 2.71 -0.10
C ILE A 23 -0.29 1.55 0.05
N LEU A 24 -1.43 1.78 0.68
CA LEU A 24 -2.44 0.73 0.89
C LEU A 24 -3.01 0.20 -0.44
N ASP A 25 -3.19 1.06 -1.45
CA ASP A 25 -3.65 0.65 -2.79
C ASP A 25 -2.62 -0.20 -3.54
N ILE A 26 -1.32 0.07 -3.32
CA ILE A 26 -0.23 -0.77 -3.85
C ILE A 26 -0.21 -2.12 -3.11
N LEU A 27 -0.25 -2.08 -1.77
CA LEU A 27 -0.22 -3.28 -0.92
C LEU A 27 -1.48 -4.16 -1.03
N ALA A 28 -2.56 -3.62 -1.60
CA ALA A 28 -3.78 -4.37 -1.92
C ALA A 28 -3.56 -5.41 -3.03
N ARG A 29 -2.54 -5.20 -3.88
CA ARG A 29 -2.23 -6.10 -5.00
C ARG A 29 -1.24 -7.18 -4.59
N ASP A 30 -0.16 -6.79 -3.92
CA ASP A 30 0.90 -7.68 -3.49
C ASP A 30 1.76 -7.05 -2.36
N GLU A 31 2.60 -7.85 -1.71
CA GLU A 31 3.57 -7.34 -0.75
C GLU A 31 4.68 -6.50 -1.41
N ALA A 32 5.14 -5.46 -0.72
CA ALA A 32 6.15 -4.55 -1.24
C ALA A 32 7.18 -4.17 -0.17
N CYS A 33 8.44 -4.02 -0.57
CA CYS A 33 9.49 -3.51 0.30
C CYS A 33 9.53 -1.97 0.28
N VAL A 34 10.26 -1.37 1.21
CA VAL A 34 10.37 0.10 1.30
C VAL A 34 10.95 0.70 0.01
N CYS A 35 12.00 0.11 -0.57
CA CYS A 35 12.60 0.59 -1.82
C CYS A 35 11.61 0.58 -2.99
N HIS A 36 10.77 -0.46 -3.07
CA HIS A 36 9.72 -0.57 -4.08
C HIS A 36 8.74 0.60 -3.92
N LEU A 37 8.23 0.83 -2.71
CA LEU A 37 7.29 1.92 -2.43
C LEU A 37 7.90 3.30 -2.70
N THR A 38 9.17 3.52 -2.32
CA THR A 38 9.92 4.74 -2.62
C THR A 38 9.97 5.01 -4.13
N ASN A 39 10.30 4.00 -4.93
CA ASN A 39 10.38 4.14 -6.38
C ASN A 39 9.02 4.42 -7.04
N ILE A 40 7.94 3.77 -6.60
CA ILE A 40 6.59 4.04 -7.13
C ILE A 40 6.06 5.41 -6.70
N LEU A 41 6.27 5.78 -5.44
CA LEU A 41 5.72 7.00 -4.87
C LEU A 41 6.50 8.25 -5.30
N GLY A 42 7.79 8.08 -5.66
CA GLY A 42 8.70 9.19 -5.94
C GLY A 42 9.08 9.98 -4.69
N GLU A 43 9.00 9.35 -3.52
CA GLU A 43 9.25 9.99 -2.22
C GLU A 43 10.48 9.40 -1.53
N ALA A 44 11.16 10.18 -0.71
CA ALA A 44 12.34 9.74 0.04
C ALA A 44 12.00 8.54 0.96
N GLN A 45 12.95 7.62 1.10
CA GLN A 45 12.78 6.40 1.91
C GLN A 45 12.39 6.70 3.36
N ALA A 46 12.91 7.77 3.95
CA ALA A 46 12.57 8.20 5.31
C ALA A 46 11.07 8.55 5.45
N HIS A 47 10.50 9.25 4.46
CA HIS A 47 9.08 9.63 4.46
C HIS A 47 8.18 8.41 4.31
N VAL A 48 8.51 7.52 3.37
CA VAL A 48 7.78 6.26 3.17
C VAL A 48 7.82 5.39 4.44
N SER A 49 8.99 5.29 5.08
CA SER A 49 9.16 4.51 6.32
C SER A 49 8.34 5.09 7.47
N GLN A 50 8.23 6.42 7.56
CA GLN A 50 7.38 7.07 8.56
C GLN A 50 5.90 6.73 8.35
N HIS A 51 5.42 6.77 7.10
CA HIS A 51 4.05 6.39 6.78
C HIS A 51 3.77 4.91 7.07
N LEU A 52 4.70 4.02 6.74
CA LEU A 52 4.59 2.59 7.05
C LEU A 52 4.56 2.33 8.55
N ARG A 53 5.34 3.08 9.34
CA ARG A 53 5.27 3.01 10.80
C ARG A 53 3.89 3.37 11.31
N VAL A 54 3.32 4.50 10.86
CA VAL A 54 1.95 4.91 11.26
C VAL A 54 0.92 3.85 10.89
N LEU A 55 1.00 3.29 9.68
CA LEU A 55 0.09 2.23 9.23
C LEU A 55 0.22 0.96 10.08
N ARG A 56 1.45 0.58 10.43
CA ARG A 56 1.74 -0.61 11.25
C ARG A 56 1.28 -0.42 12.69
N ASP A 57 1.56 0.74 13.27
CA ASP A 57 1.17 1.06 14.65
C ASP A 57 -0.37 1.09 14.81
N ASN A 58 -1.11 1.31 13.71
CA ASN A 58 -2.56 1.20 13.65
C ASN A 58 -3.07 -0.16 13.12
N GLY A 59 -2.18 -1.14 12.97
CA GLY A 59 -2.54 -2.50 12.58
C GLY A 59 -3.10 -2.66 11.17
N LEU A 60 -2.85 -1.72 10.25
CA LEU A 60 -3.30 -1.80 8.84
C LEU A 60 -2.33 -2.56 7.93
N VAL A 61 -1.06 -2.64 8.34
CA VAL A 61 -0.03 -3.38 7.63
C VAL A 61 0.78 -4.21 8.61
N VAL A 62 1.35 -5.31 8.12
CA VAL A 62 2.32 -6.13 8.84
C VAL A 62 3.61 -6.21 8.05
N ASP A 63 4.72 -6.39 8.76
CA ASP A 63 6.03 -6.56 8.16
C ASP A 63 6.55 -8.00 8.27
N ARG A 64 7.28 -8.44 7.24
CA ARG A 64 7.98 -9.70 7.17
C ARG A 64 9.42 -9.43 6.77
N ARG A 65 10.38 -10.00 7.51
CA ARG A 65 11.80 -9.92 7.17
C ARG A 65 12.19 -11.09 6.26
N HIS A 66 12.94 -10.78 5.20
CA HIS A 66 13.53 -11.78 4.32
C HIS A 66 14.96 -11.37 3.98
N GLY A 67 15.92 -11.97 4.68
CA GLY A 67 17.32 -11.54 4.65
C GLY A 67 17.47 -10.14 5.24
N VAL A 68 18.11 -9.24 4.49
CA VAL A 68 18.31 -7.83 4.87
C VAL A 68 17.10 -6.93 4.56
N MET A 69 16.11 -7.45 3.83
CA MET A 69 14.97 -6.67 3.35
C MET A 69 13.74 -6.88 4.24
N VAL A 70 12.95 -5.81 4.39
CA VAL A 70 11.65 -5.82 5.08
C VAL A 70 10.55 -5.61 4.05
N TYR A 71 9.61 -6.54 4.00
CA TYR A 71 8.42 -6.52 3.15
C TYR A 71 7.21 -6.16 3.98
N TYR A 72 6.33 -5.36 3.41
CA TYR A 72 5.06 -4.98 4.00
C TYR A 72 3.92 -5.58 3.20
N ARG A 73 2.88 -6.02 3.89
CA ARG A 73 1.61 -6.45 3.30
C ARG A 73 0.47 -5.94 4.15
N LEU A 74 -0.74 -5.92 3.59
CA LEU A 74 -1.92 -5.62 4.39
C LEU A 74 -2.11 -6.67 5.48
N SER A 75 -2.51 -6.18 6.67
CA SER A 75 -2.85 -7.04 7.80
C SER A 75 -4.22 -7.70 7.60
N ASP A 76 -5.18 -6.95 7.06
CA ASP A 76 -6.57 -7.32 6.87
C ASP A 76 -7.09 -6.75 5.54
N ALA A 77 -7.77 -7.58 4.75
CA ALA A 77 -8.38 -7.19 3.48
C ALA A 77 -9.45 -6.09 3.65
N ARG A 78 -10.06 -5.93 4.84
CA ARG A 78 -11.03 -4.85 5.10
C ARG A 78 -10.42 -3.45 4.96
N ALA A 79 -9.10 -3.30 5.11
CA ALA A 79 -8.44 -2.03 4.81
C ALA A 79 -8.59 -1.61 3.34
N THR A 80 -8.65 -2.58 2.40
CA THR A 80 -8.91 -2.28 0.99
C THR A 80 -10.37 -1.93 0.74
N ALA A 81 -11.31 -2.52 1.51
CA ALA A 81 -12.73 -2.20 1.40
C ALA A 81 -13.01 -0.72 1.68
N VAL A 82 -12.30 -0.11 2.65
CA VAL A 82 -12.39 1.34 2.91
C VAL A 82 -11.95 2.15 1.68
N ILE A 83 -10.85 1.76 1.04
CA ILE A 83 -10.34 2.46 -0.15
C ILE A 83 -11.30 2.33 -1.32
N SER A 84 -11.83 1.12 -1.56
CA SER A 84 -12.84 0.87 -2.59
C SER A 84 -14.09 1.72 -2.36
N LEU A 85 -14.60 1.76 -1.12
CA LEU A 85 -15.74 2.60 -0.77
C LEU A 85 -15.45 4.09 -1.00
N LEU A 86 -14.27 4.59 -0.62
CA LEU A 86 -13.90 5.98 -0.86
C LEU A 86 -13.82 6.30 -2.36
N LYS A 87 -13.29 5.38 -3.18
CA LYS A 87 -13.27 5.50 -4.64
C LYS A 87 -14.70 5.55 -5.21
N ASP A 88 -15.58 4.69 -4.73
CA ASP A 88 -16.98 4.62 -5.20
C ASP A 88 -17.80 5.85 -4.81
N LEU A 89 -17.66 6.32 -3.57
CA LEU A 89 -18.30 7.56 -3.12
C LEU A 89 -17.83 8.77 -3.92
N ARG A 90 -16.55 8.82 -4.30
CA ARG A 90 -16.01 9.93 -5.10
C ARG A 90 -16.51 9.91 -6.54
N ARG A 91 -16.63 8.72 -7.15
CA ARG A 91 -17.30 8.54 -8.44
C ARG A 91 -18.77 8.96 -8.38
N ALA A 92 -19.49 8.54 -7.34
CA ALA A 92 -20.89 8.93 -7.14
C ALA A 92 -21.06 10.44 -6.96
N ALA A 93 -20.06 11.13 -6.40
CA ALA A 93 -20.01 12.58 -6.29
C ALA A 93 -19.65 13.31 -7.61
N GLY A 94 -19.52 12.59 -8.73
CA GLY A 94 -19.26 13.16 -10.06
C GLY A 94 -17.80 13.51 -10.32
N ALA A 95 -16.86 13.06 -9.48
CA ALA A 95 -15.43 13.23 -9.74
C ALA A 95 -14.91 12.10 -10.65
N GLU A 96 -14.32 12.48 -11.78
CA GLU A 96 -13.59 11.55 -12.63
C GLU A 96 -12.15 11.46 -12.14
N ASP A 97 -11.87 10.46 -11.31
CA ASP A 97 -10.54 10.23 -10.75
C ASP A 97 -9.70 9.32 -11.64
N VAL A 98 -8.59 9.85 -12.15
CA VAL A 98 -7.51 9.04 -12.70
C VAL A 98 -6.51 8.74 -11.60
N TYR A 99 -6.63 7.56 -10.99
CA TYR A 99 -5.58 7.05 -10.11
C TYR A 99 -4.42 6.53 -10.97
N PRO A 100 -3.16 6.89 -10.66
CA PRO A 100 -2.03 6.34 -11.40
C PRO A 100 -2.05 4.82 -11.25
N ALA A 101 -1.94 4.10 -12.37
CA ALA A 101 -1.84 2.66 -12.34
C ALA A 101 -0.63 2.27 -11.47
N VAL A 102 -0.82 1.30 -10.59
CA VAL A 102 0.32 0.67 -9.91
C VAL A 102 1.13 -0.04 -10.99
N PRO A 103 2.42 0.31 -11.19
CA PRO A 103 3.23 -0.32 -12.21
C PRO A 103 3.30 -1.83 -11.99
N PRO A 104 3.29 -2.64 -13.06
CA PRO A 104 3.51 -4.07 -12.93
C PRO A 104 4.91 -4.34 -12.37
N LEU A 105 5.05 -5.45 -11.65
CA LEU A 105 6.36 -5.95 -11.26
C LEU A 105 7.14 -6.38 -12.52
N PRO A 106 8.48 -6.18 -12.59
CA PRO A 106 9.35 -5.52 -11.62
C PRO A 106 9.34 -3.98 -11.71
N VAL A 107 9.44 -3.31 -10.55
CA VAL A 107 9.57 -1.84 -10.51
C VAL A 107 10.99 -1.42 -10.87
N ALA A 108 11.11 -0.48 -11.82
CA ALA A 108 12.39 0.08 -12.24
C ALA A 108 13.20 0.61 -11.04
N GLY A 109 14.47 0.20 -10.96
CA GLY A 109 15.39 0.63 -9.91
C GLY A 109 15.20 -0.02 -8.54
N CYS A 110 14.37 -1.07 -8.41
CA CYS A 110 14.24 -1.81 -7.15
C CYS A 110 15.13 -3.07 -7.13
N PRO A 111 16.15 -3.16 -6.24
CA PRO A 111 17.06 -4.30 -6.18
C PRO A 111 16.51 -5.48 -5.35
N CYS A 112 15.21 -5.52 -5.04
CA CYS A 112 14.68 -6.51 -4.10
C CYS A 112 14.45 -7.88 -4.77
N PRO A 113 14.66 -8.99 -4.02
CA PRO A 113 14.46 -10.33 -4.56
C PRO A 113 12.99 -10.62 -4.94
N HIS A 114 12.02 -9.87 -4.40
CA HIS A 114 10.60 -10.01 -4.79
C HIS A 114 10.34 -9.54 -6.22
N CYS A 115 10.87 -8.38 -6.60
CA CYS A 115 10.78 -7.90 -7.98
C CYS A 115 11.51 -8.85 -8.95
N ALA A 116 12.67 -9.39 -8.54
CA ALA A 116 13.39 -10.37 -9.33
C ALA A 116 12.59 -11.68 -9.52
N ALA A 117 11.95 -12.19 -8.45
CA ALA A 117 11.12 -13.39 -8.50
C ALA A 117 9.82 -13.20 -9.32
N ALA A 118 9.22 -12.01 -9.30
CA ALA A 118 8.04 -11.72 -10.10
C ALA A 118 8.34 -11.75 -11.62
N SER A 119 9.55 -11.33 -12.02
CA SER A 119 9.98 -11.40 -13.43
C SER A 119 10.15 -12.82 -13.97
N THR A 120 10.31 -13.82 -13.11
CA THR A 120 10.40 -15.25 -13.48
C THR A 120 9.05 -15.98 -13.45
N SER A 121 7.97 -15.35 -12.96
CA SER A 121 6.63 -15.94 -12.90
C SER A 121 5.85 -15.86 -14.22
N THR A 122 6.25 -15.02 -15.17
CA THR A 122 5.59 -14.88 -16.48
C THR A 122 5.96 -16.00 -17.47
N ALA A 123 6.68 -17.03 -17.02
CA ALA A 123 7.18 -18.14 -17.86
C ALA A 123 6.56 -19.51 -17.53
N ARG A 124 5.35 -19.57 -16.94
CA ARG A 124 4.64 -20.84 -16.67
C ARG A 124 3.20 -20.96 -17.16
N GLU A 125 2.76 -20.07 -18.04
CA GLU A 125 1.54 -20.24 -18.84
C GLU A 125 1.88 -20.18 -20.32
N CYS A 126 2.59 -21.20 -20.82
CA CYS A 126 2.56 -21.58 -22.24
C CYS A 126 3.16 -22.98 -22.42
N CYS A 127 2.40 -24.02 -22.07
CA CYS A 127 2.13 -25.21 -22.90
C CYS A 127 1.13 -26.12 -22.19
#